data_AF-A0AAN7K8W6-F1
#
_entry.id   AF-A0AAN7K8W6-F1
#
_cell.length_a   1.000
_cell.length_b   1.000
_cell.length_c   1.000
_cell.angle_alpha   90.00
_cell.angle_beta   90.00
_cell.angle_gamma   90.00
#
_symmetry.space_group_name_H-M   'P 1'
#
loop_
_entity.id
_entity.type
_entity.pdbx_description
1 polymer ?
#
loop_
_entity_poly.entity_id
_entity_poly.type
_entity_poly.pdbx_seq_one_letter_code
_entity_poly.pdbx_strand_id
1 'polypeptide(L)'
;MAKLSVSFFIVMVIAVLSADGIVRKTLGKTCEEGLLNVKYQCNNGKPSLPCEAACFEKHSNYVQTYCEDGSRFGIHLPVCMCVYPC
;
A
#
# COMPACT_ATOMS: atom_id res chain seq x y z
N MET A 1 -36.97 13.47 32.47
CA MET A 1 -36.60 14.88 32.24
C MET A 1 -35.11 14.97 32.56
N ALA A 2 -34.16 15.15 31.65
CA ALA A 2 -34.18 15.38 30.21
C ALA A 2 -33.65 14.16 29.43
N LYS A 3 -34.09 14.05 28.18
CA LYS A 3 -33.87 12.99 27.20
C LYS A 3 -33.05 13.62 26.07
N LEU A 4 -31.93 12.99 25.68
CA LEU A 4 -31.09 13.18 24.47
C LEU A 4 -29.85 12.30 24.76
N SER A 5 -29.74 11.01 24.42
CA SER A 5 -29.96 10.29 23.14
C SER A 5 -29.28 10.97 21.96
N VAL A 6 -27.96 10.80 21.89
CA VAL A 6 -27.25 10.55 20.62
C VAL A 6 -26.18 9.51 20.88
N SER A 7 -26.47 8.29 20.44
CA SER A 7 -25.53 7.18 20.34
C SER A 7 -24.72 7.40 19.06
N PHE A 8 -23.55 8.03 19.12
CA PHE A 8 -22.63 8.04 17.99
C PHE A 8 -21.72 6.81 18.10
N PHE A 9 -22.11 5.74 17.40
CA PHE A 9 -21.18 4.72 16.94
C PHE A 9 -20.14 5.41 16.05
N ILE A 10 -19.03 5.85 16.64
CA ILE A 10 -17.88 6.34 15.88
C ILE A 10 -17.30 5.10 15.20
N VAL A 11 -17.62 4.93 13.92
CA VAL A 11 -16.96 3.96 13.04
C VAL A 11 -15.51 4.41 12.93
N MET A 12 -14.65 3.82 13.76
CA MET A 12 -13.20 3.97 13.72
C MET A 12 -12.69 3.27 12.46
N VAL A 13 -12.64 4.02 11.34
CA VAL A 13 -11.84 3.61 10.18
C VAL A 13 -10.39 3.76 10.60
N ILE A 14 -9.77 2.66 11.02
CA ILE A 14 -8.33 2.61 11.30
C ILE A 14 -7.64 2.61 9.94
N ALA A 15 -7.41 3.79 9.37
CA ALA A 15 -6.33 3.95 8.42
C ALA A 15 -5.03 3.75 9.22
N VAL A 16 -4.51 2.51 9.21
CA VAL A 16 -3.20 2.21 9.79
C VAL A 16 -2.18 2.95 8.93
N LEU A 17 -1.83 4.16 9.35
CA LEU A 17 -0.69 4.91 8.84
C LEU A 17 0.58 4.19 9.31
N SER A 18 0.94 3.11 8.62
CA SER A 18 2.31 2.62 8.64
C SER A 18 3.20 3.76 8.16
N ALA A 19 4.19 4.16 8.96
CA ALA A 19 5.06 5.32 8.74
C ALA A 19 5.87 5.29 7.41
N ASP A 20 5.71 4.25 6.60
CA ASP A 20 6.34 4.05 5.30
C ASP A 20 5.52 4.57 4.11
N GLY A 21 4.29 5.04 4.31
CA GLY A 21 3.41 5.40 3.19
C GLY A 21 3.16 4.16 2.32
N ILE A 22 2.17 3.36 2.68
CA ILE A 22 1.87 2.12 1.97
C ILE A 22 0.51 2.27 1.31
N VAL A 23 0.43 2.05 0.00
CA VAL A 23 -0.86 1.99 -0.70
C VAL A 23 -1.23 0.54 -0.94
N ARG A 24 -2.39 0.09 -0.47
CA ARG A 24 -2.83 -1.29 -0.70
C ARG A 24 -4.07 -1.32 -1.57
N LYS A 25 -4.09 -2.24 -2.54
CA LYS A 25 -5.21 -2.51 -3.43
C LYS A 25 -5.47 -4.02 -3.44
N THR A 26 -6.74 -4.41 -3.31
CA THR A 26 -7.13 -5.83 -3.31
C THR A 26 -7.90 -6.13 -4.59
N LEU A 27 -7.50 -7.17 -5.31
CA LEU A 27 -8.10 -7.63 -6.56
C LEU A 27 -8.48 -9.11 -6.42
N GLY A 28 -9.67 -9.38 -5.87
CA GLY A 28 -10.14 -10.74 -5.62
C GLY A 28 -9.28 -11.45 -4.56
N LYS A 29 -8.53 -12.48 -4.95
CA LYS A 29 -7.59 -13.25 -4.09
C LYS A 29 -6.14 -12.74 -4.16
N THR A 30 -5.89 -11.63 -4.84
CA THR A 30 -4.57 -11.01 -4.86
C THR A 30 -4.62 -9.66 -4.17
N CYS A 31 -3.53 -9.33 -3.50
CA CYS A 31 -3.28 -8.02 -2.93
C CYS A 31 -2.07 -7.41 -3.61
N GLU A 32 -2.17 -6.11 -3.85
CA GLU A 32 -1.14 -5.26 -4.42
C GLU A 32 -0.78 -4.22 -3.37
N GLU A 33 0.50 -4.04 -3.09
CA GLU A 33 0.99 -3.12 -2.07
C GLU A 33 2.09 -2.22 -2.63
N GLY A 34 1.77 -0.95 -2.82
CA GLY A 34 2.67 0.10 -3.22
C GLY A 34 3.54 0.60 -2.07
N LEU A 35 4.85 0.50 -2.24
CA LEU A 35 5.85 1.04 -1.34
C LEU A 35 6.22 2.47 -1.79
N LEU A 36 5.76 3.49 -1.06
CA LEU A 36 5.94 4.90 -1.43
C LEU A 36 7.32 5.47 -1.02
N ASN A 37 8.19 4.67 -0.42
CA ASN A 37 9.50 5.14 0.03
C ASN A 37 10.42 5.41 -1.17
N VAL A 38 11.12 6.55 -1.14
CA VAL A 38 12.10 6.99 -2.16
C VAL A 38 13.21 5.96 -2.39
N LYS A 39 13.51 5.11 -1.41
CA LYS A 39 14.47 4.00 -1.54
C LYS A 39 14.01 2.87 -2.45
N TYR A 40 12.70 2.72 -2.66
CA TYR A 40 12.09 1.67 -3.47
C TYR A 40 11.67 2.17 -4.85
N GLN A 41 12.32 3.24 -5.34
CA GLN A 41 12.02 3.85 -6.64
C GLN A 41 12.16 2.84 -7.78
N CYS A 42 11.34 3.07 -8.79
CA CYS A 42 11.38 2.37 -10.06
C CYS A 42 12.37 3.04 -11.02
N ASN A 43 13.32 2.27 -11.55
CA ASN A 43 14.29 2.74 -12.53
C ASN A 43 13.92 2.26 -13.94
N ASN A 44 13.64 3.19 -14.86
CA ASN A 44 13.25 2.88 -16.24
C ASN A 44 12.08 1.88 -16.33
N GLY A 45 11.07 2.03 -15.48
CA GLY A 45 9.89 1.16 -15.45
C GLY A 45 10.12 -0.23 -14.83
N LYS A 46 11.31 -0.49 -14.25
CA LYS A 46 11.62 -1.72 -13.52
C LYS A 46 11.71 -1.48 -12.01
N PRO A 47 11.24 -2.42 -11.19
CA PRO A 47 11.41 -2.34 -9.75
C PRO A 47 12.90 -2.40 -9.42
N SER A 48 13.31 -1.64 -8.42
CA SER A 48 14.68 -1.69 -7.91
C SER A 48 14.88 -2.93 -7.03
N LEU A 49 16.10 -3.48 -7.01
CA LEU A 49 16.50 -4.56 -6.08
C LEU A 49 16.05 -4.34 -4.63
N PRO A 50 16.21 -3.16 -4.01
CA PRO A 50 15.70 -2.91 -2.67
C PRO A 50 14.18 -3.00 -2.56
N CYS A 51 13.42 -2.69 -3.62
CA CYS A 51 11.98 -2.90 -3.61
C CYS A 51 11.65 -4.40 -3.58
N GLU A 52 12.27 -5.19 -4.46
CA GLU A 52 12.04 -6.64 -4.51
C GLU A 52 12.39 -7.32 -3.18
N ALA A 53 13.51 -6.92 -2.58
CA ALA A 53 13.91 -7.38 -1.26
C ALA A 53 12.87 -7.01 -0.19
N ALA A 54 12.39 -5.76 -0.17
CA ALA A 54 11.38 -5.32 0.79
C ALA A 54 10.04 -6.06 0.61
N CYS A 55 9.61 -6.30 -0.64
CA CYS A 55 8.41 -7.10 -0.92
C CYS A 55 8.56 -8.53 -0.39
N PHE A 56 9.73 -9.15 -0.58
CA PHE A 56 10.02 -10.49 -0.09
C PHE A 56 10.07 -10.55 1.45
N GLU A 57 10.69 -9.55 2.09
CA GLU A 57 10.78 -9.46 3.55
C GLU A 57 9.40 -9.22 4.21
N LYS A 58 8.54 -8.41 3.60
CA LYS A 58 7.18 -8.14 4.12
C LYS A 58 6.19 -9.25 3.80
N HIS A 59 6.27 -9.82 2.60
CA HIS A 59 5.35 -10.82 2.07
C HIS A 59 6.14 -12.02 1.58
N SER A 60 6.33 -13.03 2.44
CA SER A 60 7.12 -14.22 2.11
C SER A 60 6.55 -15.04 0.95
N ASN A 61 5.29 -14.81 0.58
CA ASN A 61 4.56 -15.42 -0.52
C ASN A 61 4.30 -14.45 -1.68
N TYR A 62 5.01 -13.32 -1.76
CA TYR A 62 4.86 -12.40 -2.88
C TYR A 62 5.17 -13.09 -4.21
N VAL A 63 4.38 -12.76 -5.23
CA VAL A 63 4.40 -13.39 -6.56
C VAL A 63 5.18 -12.55 -7.54
N GLN A 64 4.99 -11.23 -7.51
CA GLN A 64 5.53 -10.32 -8.51
C GLN A 64 5.66 -8.89 -8.00
N THR A 65 6.67 -8.18 -8.48
CA THR A 65 6.85 -6.74 -8.29
C THR A 65 6.68 -6.03 -9.62
N TYR A 66 6.07 -4.86 -9.61
CA TYR A 66 5.99 -4.02 -10.81
C TYR A 66 5.97 -2.55 -10.42
N CYS A 67 6.14 -1.69 -11.43
CA CYS A 67 6.12 -0.24 -11.24
C CYS A 67 4.80 0.32 -11.73
N GLU A 68 4.08 1.01 -10.85
CA GLU A 68 2.85 1.72 -11.20
C GLU A 68 3.10 3.24 -11.20
N ASP A 69 2.41 3.94 -12.09
CA ASP A 69 2.46 5.39 -12.13
C ASP A 69 1.89 5.98 -10.83
N GLY A 70 2.75 6.66 -10.08
CA GLY A 70 2.41 7.21 -8.76
C GLY A 70 1.38 8.33 -8.80
N SER A 71 1.07 8.89 -9.98
CA SER A 71 0.15 10.03 -10.10
C SER A 71 -1.25 9.66 -9.62
N ARG A 72 -1.63 8.38 -9.73
CA ARG A 72 -2.90 7.84 -9.19
C ARG A 72 -3.00 7.95 -7.67
N PHE A 73 -1.85 8.05 -7.01
CA PHE A 73 -1.71 8.17 -5.55
C PHE A 73 -1.28 9.59 -5.14
N GLY A 74 -1.23 10.55 -6.07
CA GLY A 74 -0.79 11.92 -5.83
C GLY A 74 0.73 12.08 -5.74
N ILE A 75 1.50 11.15 -6.30
CA ILE A 75 2.97 11.11 -6.21
C ILE A 75 3.56 11.27 -7.61
N HIS A 76 4.51 12.18 -7.76
CA HIS A 76 5.13 12.50 -9.06
C HIS A 76 6.15 11.46 -9.56
N LEU A 77 6.35 10.37 -8.83
CA LEU A 77 7.36 9.34 -9.08
C LEU A 77 6.69 7.97 -9.21
N PRO A 78 7.23 7.07 -10.05
CA PRO A 78 6.73 5.71 -10.18
C PRO A 78 6.92 4.95 -8.86
N VAL A 79 5.86 4.28 -8.43
CA VAL A 79 5.76 3.55 -7.18
C VAL A 79 5.97 2.07 -7.43
N CYS A 80 6.76 1.43 -6.58
CA CYS A 80 6.94 -0.01 -6.66
C CYS A 80 5.82 -0.74 -5.94
N MET A 81 5.15 -1.67 -6.63
CA MET A 81 4.01 -2.45 -6.16
C MET A 81 4.42 -3.91 -5.95
N CYS A 82 4.12 -4.45 -4.77
CA CYS A 82 4.26 -5.87 -4.42
C CYS A 82 2.93 -6.59 -4.64
N VAL A 83 2.89 -7.65 -5.43
CA VAL A 83 1.73 -8.53 -5.61
C VAL A 83 1.92 -9.78 -4.80
N TYR A 84 0.95 -10.13 -3.96
CA TYR A 84 0.94 -11.33 -3.14
C TYR A 84 -0.47 -11.90 -3.01
N PRO A 85 -0.63 -13.20 -2.73
CA PRO A 85 -1.94 -13.76 -2.48
C PRO A 85 -2.46 -13.29 -1.10
N CYS A 86 -3.72 -12.91 -1.12
CA CYS A 86 -4.59 -12.75 0.04
C CYS A 86 -5.58 -13.94 0.04
#